data_AF-A0A2V7XUY4-F1
#
_entry.id   AF-A0A2V7XUY4-F1
#
_cell.length_a   1.000
_cell.length_b   1.000
_cell.length_c   1.000
_cell.angle_alpha   90.00
_cell.angle_beta   90.00
_cell.angle_gamma   90.00
#
_symmetry.space_group_name_H-M   'P 1'
#
loop_
_entity.id
_entity.type
_entity.pdbx_description
1 polymer ?
#
loop_
_entity_poly.entity_id
_entity_poly.type
_entity_poly.pdbx_seq_one_letter_code
_entity_poly.pdbx_strand_id
1 'polypeptide(L)'
;MSRIADLVARGVRITVGEPAGAGSHEISAETFEASSPRALARYDIPADIPDLAAVYEEAQVPAPTRGYGVDKMAEILESKRLAALPREVRVAAVLASLDAAGVTIAQVVRDAALREKALEGFVAAKRREADALKQRNDARVSTIRQETDAFVGEKNREIETLRRASDGASSAFSQLQLRKRQEAQRLREVLSHFVGDAANPIPAGASDSAPRNDTGGRPGQ
;
A
#
# COMPACT_ATOMS: atom_id res chain seq x y z
N MET A 1 3.25 -25.22 -4.87
CA MET A 1 3.62 -26.63 -5.13
C MET A 1 4.59 -27.03 -4.03
N SER A 2 4.05 -27.51 -2.90
CA SER A 2 4.80 -27.71 -1.65
C SER A 2 5.72 -28.92 -1.77
N ARG A 3 7.04 -28.73 -1.56
CA ARG A 3 8.06 -29.79 -1.71
C ARG A 3 7.86 -30.96 -0.74
N ILE A 4 7.11 -30.73 0.33
CA ILE A 4 6.79 -31.74 1.35
C ILE A 4 5.72 -32.71 0.83
N ALA A 5 4.77 -32.25 0.00
CA ALA A 5 3.75 -33.12 -0.60
C ALA A 5 4.36 -34.18 -1.55
N ASP A 6 5.42 -33.80 -2.26
CA ASP A 6 6.16 -34.70 -3.16
C ASP A 6 7.03 -35.73 -2.41
N LEU A 7 7.51 -35.37 -1.21
CA LEU A 7 8.23 -36.27 -0.30
C LEU A 7 7.27 -37.29 0.36
N VAL A 8 6.04 -36.87 0.67
CA VAL A 8 5.00 -37.73 1.25
C VAL A 8 4.46 -38.73 0.22
N ALA A 9 4.26 -38.31 -1.04
CA ALA A 9 3.79 -39.19 -2.11
C ALA A 9 4.79 -40.31 -2.49
N ARG A 10 6.07 -40.14 -2.15
CA ARG A 10 7.14 -41.07 -2.53
C ARG A 10 7.57 -42.05 -1.43
N GLY A 11 7.00 -42.00 -0.23
CA GLY A 11 7.35 -42.91 0.86
C GLY A 11 8.84 -42.86 1.21
N VAL A 12 9.26 -41.86 1.98
CA VAL A 12 10.66 -41.74 2.42
C VAL A 12 10.98 -42.82 3.45
N ARG A 13 11.75 -43.84 3.04
CA ARG A 13 12.34 -44.84 3.93
C ARG A 13 13.64 -44.30 4.52
N ILE A 14 13.71 -44.22 5.85
CA ILE A 14 14.98 -44.02 6.57
C ILE A 14 15.54 -45.42 6.85
N THR A 15 16.48 -45.87 6.02
CA THR A 15 17.24 -47.10 6.29
C THR A 15 18.52 -46.73 7.06
N VAL A 16 18.53 -46.99 8.37
CA VAL A 16 19.77 -47.03 9.15
C VAL A 16 20.40 -48.40 8.92
N GLY A 17 21.69 -48.44 8.55
CA GLY A 17 22.45 -49.69 8.46
C GLY A 17 22.54 -50.36 9.83
N GLU A 18 21.89 -51.52 9.94
CA GLU A 18 21.69 -52.31 11.15
C GLU A 18 22.96 -53.08 11.58
N PRO A 19 23.04 -53.56 12.84
CA PRO A 19 22.47 -54.88 13.08
C PRO A 19 21.55 -54.97 14.31
N ALA A 20 20.46 -55.71 14.07
CA ALA A 20 19.57 -56.41 14.98
C ALA A 20 18.72 -55.57 15.94
N GLY A 21 17.53 -55.18 15.46
CA GLY A 21 16.32 -55.14 16.29
C GLY A 21 15.78 -53.74 16.57
N ALA A 22 15.49 -52.95 15.54
CA ALA A 22 14.62 -51.79 15.70
C ALA A 22 13.78 -51.59 14.43
N GLY A 23 12.46 -51.67 14.61
CA GLY A 23 11.48 -51.68 13.52
C GLY A 23 11.59 -50.48 12.60
N SER A 24 11.35 -50.73 11.32
CA SER A 24 11.06 -49.69 10.33
C SER A 24 9.91 -48.80 10.81
N HIS A 25 10.23 -47.56 11.17
CA HIS A 25 9.22 -46.53 11.50
C HIS A 25 8.60 -46.00 10.22
N GLU A 26 7.58 -46.70 9.71
CA GLU A 26 6.76 -46.25 8.60
C GLU A 26 5.76 -45.19 9.12
N ILE A 27 5.88 -43.95 8.65
CA ILE A 27 4.99 -42.85 9.04
C ILE A 27 3.82 -42.83 8.05
N SER A 28 2.70 -43.45 8.42
CA SER A 28 1.49 -43.49 7.60
C SER A 28 0.85 -42.10 7.43
N ALA A 29 0.23 -41.85 6.27
CA ALA A 29 -0.47 -40.61 5.93
C ALA A 29 -1.59 -40.24 6.94
N GLU A 30 -2.21 -41.22 7.58
CA GLU A 30 -3.23 -41.05 8.63
C GLU A 30 -2.68 -40.32 9.87
N THR A 31 -1.37 -40.36 10.10
CA THR A 31 -0.72 -39.61 11.19
C THR A 31 -0.88 -38.10 11.04
N PHE A 32 -1.13 -37.61 9.82
CA PHE A 32 -1.23 -36.19 9.49
C PHE A 32 -2.66 -35.64 9.58
N GLU A 33 -3.70 -36.48 9.69
CA GLU A 33 -5.10 -36.03 9.59
C GLU A 33 -5.73 -35.56 10.92
N ALA A 34 -5.22 -35.99 12.07
CA ALA A 34 -5.99 -35.94 13.33
C ALA A 34 -6.10 -34.56 14.01
N SER A 35 -5.45 -33.52 13.51
CA SER A 35 -5.69 -32.15 13.97
C SER A 35 -5.18 -31.21 12.89
N SER A 36 -6.03 -30.33 12.39
CA SER A 36 -5.60 -29.23 11.53
C SER A 36 -5.58 -27.96 12.37
N PRO A 37 -4.59 -27.06 12.20
CA PRO A 37 -4.62 -25.75 12.82
C PRO A 37 -5.90 -25.04 12.42
N ARG A 38 -6.38 -24.15 13.28
CA ARG A 38 -7.57 -23.36 12.99
C ARG A 38 -7.29 -22.50 11.75
N ALA A 39 -8.05 -22.72 10.68
CA ALA A 39 -7.97 -21.89 9.49
C ALA A 39 -8.59 -20.52 9.82
N LEU A 40 -7.76 -19.52 10.05
CA LEU A 40 -8.21 -18.16 10.31
C LEU A 40 -8.35 -17.39 8.98
N ALA A 41 -9.46 -16.66 8.85
CA ALA A 41 -9.68 -15.78 7.71
C ALA A 41 -8.78 -14.54 7.75
N ARG A 42 -8.40 -14.13 8.96
CA ARG A 42 -7.57 -12.98 9.27
C ARG A 42 -6.72 -13.29 10.49
N TYR A 43 -5.50 -12.75 10.51
CA TYR A 43 -4.62 -12.77 11.67
C TYR A 43 -4.45 -11.32 12.15
N ASP A 44 -4.57 -11.08 13.45
CA ASP A 44 -4.39 -9.75 14.03
C ASP A 44 -2.91 -9.38 14.16
N ILE A 45 -2.03 -10.39 14.17
CA ILE A 45 -0.57 -10.21 14.18
C ILE A 45 -0.10 -9.48 12.92
N PRO A 46 0.82 -8.50 13.01
CA PRO A 46 1.38 -7.82 11.84
C PRO A 46 2.18 -8.76 10.94
N ALA A 47 2.34 -8.42 9.66
CA ALA A 47 3.18 -9.20 8.73
C ALA A 47 4.67 -9.10 9.05
N ASP A 48 5.07 -7.98 9.65
CA ASP A 48 6.37 -7.72 10.26
C ASP A 48 6.31 -8.25 11.70
N ILE A 49 6.79 -9.48 11.88
CA ILE A 49 7.01 -10.06 13.20
C ILE A 49 8.41 -10.65 13.30
N PRO A 50 9.09 -10.46 14.44
CA PRO A 50 10.41 -11.05 14.67
C PRO A 50 10.32 -12.55 15.02
N ASP A 51 9.19 -13.02 15.56
CA ASP A 51 9.00 -14.39 16.03
C ASP A 51 7.66 -14.96 15.54
N LEU A 52 7.71 -16.16 14.98
CA LEU A 52 6.56 -16.90 14.47
C LEU A 52 5.77 -17.62 15.58
N ALA A 53 6.28 -17.65 16.82
CA ALA A 53 5.55 -18.21 17.96
C ALA A 53 4.14 -17.63 18.10
N ALA A 54 4.00 -16.31 17.92
CA ALA A 54 2.71 -15.63 17.95
C ALA A 54 1.74 -16.19 16.88
N VAL A 55 2.24 -16.52 15.67
CA VAL A 55 1.43 -17.09 14.59
C VAL A 55 0.87 -18.46 15.00
N TYR A 56 1.69 -19.27 15.66
CA TYR A 56 1.28 -20.59 16.14
C TYR A 56 0.25 -20.49 17.27
N GLU A 57 0.41 -19.54 18.19
CA GLU A 57 -0.56 -19.27 19.24
C GLU A 57 -1.91 -18.82 18.67
N GLU A 58 -1.90 -17.85 17.73
CA GLU A 58 -3.12 -17.34 17.11
C GLU A 58 -3.82 -18.43 16.27
N ALA A 59 -3.04 -19.23 15.52
CA ALA A 59 -3.55 -20.39 14.78
C ALA A 59 -3.99 -21.57 15.68
N GLN A 60 -3.81 -21.44 17.01
CA GLN A 60 -4.13 -22.45 18.01
C GLN A 60 -3.42 -23.79 17.75
N VAL A 61 -2.16 -23.72 17.34
CA VAL A 61 -1.31 -24.92 17.19
C VAL A 61 -1.10 -25.51 18.58
N PRO A 62 -1.46 -26.79 18.80
CA PRO A 62 -1.31 -27.43 20.10
C PRO A 62 0.17 -27.54 20.49
N ALA A 63 0.46 -27.39 21.78
CA ALA A 63 1.80 -27.59 22.29
C ALA A 63 2.28 -29.03 22.03
N PRO A 64 3.57 -29.23 21.71
CA PRO A 64 4.11 -30.54 21.42
C PRO A 64 4.07 -31.47 22.64
N THR A 65 3.90 -32.77 22.39
CA THR A 65 3.77 -33.78 23.44
C THR A 65 5.02 -33.79 24.33
N ARG A 66 4.84 -33.57 25.64
CA ARG A 66 5.93 -33.48 26.64
C ARG A 66 6.99 -32.41 26.31
N GLY A 67 6.68 -31.43 25.47
CA GLY A 67 7.62 -30.40 25.02
C GLY A 67 8.60 -30.85 23.93
N TYR A 68 8.48 -32.09 23.43
CA TYR A 68 9.34 -32.62 22.35
C TYR A 68 8.67 -32.41 20.99
N GLY A 69 8.79 -31.18 20.48
CA GLY A 69 8.35 -30.78 19.14
C GLY A 69 9.52 -30.53 18.19
N VAL A 70 9.22 -30.01 17.00
CA VAL A 70 10.22 -29.71 15.96
C VAL A 70 11.28 -28.70 16.46
N ASP A 71 10.87 -27.70 17.24
CA ASP A 71 11.78 -26.69 17.79
C ASP A 71 12.78 -27.31 18.78
N LYS A 72 12.32 -28.26 19.60
CA LYS A 72 13.20 -28.95 20.54
C LYS A 72 14.21 -29.83 19.82
N MET A 73 13.80 -30.45 18.71
CA MET A 73 14.71 -31.24 17.87
C MET A 73 15.75 -30.36 17.19
N ALA A 74 15.35 -29.17 16.72
CA ALA A 74 16.28 -28.18 16.19
C ALA A 74 17.30 -27.75 17.25
N GLU A 75 16.86 -27.43 18.47
CA GLU A 75 17.74 -27.07 19.59
C GLU A 75 18.76 -28.17 19.90
N ILE A 76 18.33 -29.44 19.96
CA ILE A 76 19.23 -30.59 20.20
C ILE A 76 20.25 -30.71 19.07
N LEU A 77 19.81 -30.62 17.81
CA LEU A 77 20.67 -30.73 16.64
C LEU A 77 21.68 -29.59 16.51
N GLU A 78 21.32 -28.39 16.98
CA GLU A 78 22.18 -27.20 17.00
C GLU A 78 23.15 -27.17 18.18
N SER A 79 22.99 -28.07 19.15
CA SER A 79 23.90 -28.15 20.30
C SER A 79 25.34 -28.36 19.84
N LYS A 80 26.30 -27.65 20.44
CA LYS A 80 27.73 -27.69 20.05
C LYS A 80 28.30 -29.11 20.01
N ARG A 81 27.79 -30.01 20.85
CA ARG A 81 28.22 -31.41 20.93
C ARG A 81 27.76 -32.24 19.73
N LEU A 82 26.57 -31.96 19.20
CA LEU A 82 26.00 -32.71 18.08
C LEU A 82 26.30 -32.04 16.74
N ALA A 83 26.37 -30.72 16.68
CA ALA A 83 26.55 -29.96 15.44
C ALA A 83 27.80 -30.37 14.63
N ALA A 84 28.89 -30.77 15.30
CA ALA A 84 30.14 -31.21 14.68
C ALA A 84 30.16 -32.70 14.29
N LEU A 85 29.13 -33.48 14.64
CA LEU A 85 29.08 -34.92 14.39
C LEU A 85 28.49 -35.25 13.01
N PRO A 86 28.83 -36.43 12.44
CA PRO A 86 28.20 -36.93 11.23
C PRO A 86 26.67 -37.02 11.36
N ARG A 87 25.96 -36.88 10.24
CA ARG A 87 24.49 -36.86 10.18
C ARG A 87 23.87 -38.07 10.85
N GLU A 88 24.43 -39.24 10.64
CA GLU A 88 23.94 -40.52 11.14
C GLU A 88 23.99 -40.55 12.67
N VAL A 89 25.06 -40.03 13.27
CA VAL A 89 25.24 -39.94 14.73
C VAL A 89 24.28 -38.91 15.33
N ARG A 90 24.06 -37.78 14.65
CA ARG A 90 23.06 -36.77 15.07
C ARG A 90 21.65 -37.36 15.07
N VAL A 91 21.28 -38.08 14.02
CA VAL A 91 19.97 -38.75 13.91
C VAL A 91 19.81 -39.79 15.02
N ALA A 92 20.81 -40.64 15.26
CA ALA A 92 20.76 -41.63 16.34
C ALA A 92 20.61 -40.98 17.72
N ALA A 93 21.33 -39.89 17.99
CA ALA A 93 21.22 -39.14 19.23
C ALA A 93 19.82 -38.52 19.43
N VAL A 94 19.22 -37.97 18.36
CA VAL A 94 17.86 -37.44 18.38
C VAL A 94 16.84 -38.54 18.65
N LEU A 95 16.93 -39.68 17.95
CA LEU A 95 16.03 -40.82 18.18
C LEU A 95 16.14 -41.35 19.62
N ALA A 96 17.37 -41.51 20.13
CA ALA A 96 17.57 -41.91 21.52
C ALA A 96 16.98 -40.90 22.52
N SER A 97 17.04 -39.60 22.23
CA SER A 97 16.42 -38.57 23.09
C SER A 97 14.89 -38.64 23.06
N LEU A 98 14.30 -38.96 21.91
CA LEU A 98 12.87 -39.15 21.73
C LEU A 98 12.38 -40.41 22.47
N ASP A 99 13.11 -41.51 22.35
CA ASP A 99 12.83 -42.75 23.07
C ASP A 99 12.91 -42.55 24.59
N ALA A 100 13.93 -41.85 25.08
CA ALA A 100 14.07 -41.51 26.49
C ALA A 100 12.93 -40.63 27.01
N ALA A 101 12.39 -39.75 26.15
CA ALA A 101 11.22 -38.93 26.46
C ALA A 101 9.89 -39.66 26.24
N GLY A 102 9.92 -40.88 25.70
CA GLY A 102 8.74 -41.65 25.29
C GLY A 102 7.86 -40.94 24.26
N VAL A 103 8.47 -40.19 23.34
CA VAL A 103 7.82 -39.44 22.25
C VAL A 103 8.22 -40.07 20.93
N THR A 104 7.29 -40.23 19.99
CA THR A 104 7.59 -40.85 18.70
C THR A 104 7.99 -39.80 17.67
N ILE A 105 8.82 -40.18 16.70
CA ILE A 105 9.16 -39.31 15.56
C ILE A 105 7.91 -38.85 14.78
N ALA A 106 6.89 -39.70 14.72
CA ALA A 106 5.59 -39.40 14.13
C ALA A 106 4.89 -38.19 14.79
N GLN A 107 5.02 -38.05 16.12
CA GLN A 107 4.48 -36.89 16.85
C GLN A 107 5.22 -35.59 16.51
N VAL A 108 6.55 -35.65 16.38
CA VAL A 108 7.36 -34.50 15.95
C VAL A 108 7.02 -34.08 14.51
N VAL A 109 6.88 -35.04 13.61
CA VAL A 109 6.50 -34.78 12.22
C VAL A 109 5.10 -34.15 12.14
N ARG A 110 4.16 -34.60 12.97
CA ARG A 110 2.83 -33.98 13.08
C ARG A 110 2.91 -32.53 13.57
N ASP A 111 3.72 -32.24 14.59
CA ASP A 111 3.94 -30.88 15.09
C ASP A 111 4.52 -29.96 14.00
N ALA A 112 5.52 -30.44 13.24
CA ALA A 112 6.08 -29.70 12.11
C ALA A 112 5.03 -29.39 11.02
N ALA A 113 4.20 -30.38 10.67
CA ALA A 113 3.15 -30.21 9.66
C ALA A 113 2.06 -29.22 10.11
N LEU A 114 1.69 -29.23 11.40
CA LEU A 114 0.75 -28.28 11.98
C LEU A 114 1.28 -26.85 11.90
N ARG A 115 2.55 -26.65 12.26
CA ARG A 115 3.21 -25.34 12.21
C ARG A 115 3.32 -24.81 10.79
N GLU A 116 3.73 -25.64 9.83
CA GLU A 116 3.77 -25.26 8.42
C GLU A 116 2.39 -24.82 7.91
N LYS A 117 1.34 -25.60 8.22
CA LYS A 117 -0.03 -25.25 7.81
C LYS A 117 -0.53 -23.96 8.45
N ALA A 118 -0.13 -23.66 9.69
CA ALA A 118 -0.41 -22.39 10.33
C ALA A 118 0.30 -21.22 9.62
N LEU A 119 1.57 -21.40 9.23
CA LEU A 119 2.32 -20.41 8.45
C LEU A 119 1.72 -20.17 7.07
N GLU A 120 1.35 -21.23 6.34
CA GLU A 120 0.69 -21.10 5.04
C GLU A 120 -0.62 -20.30 5.17
N GLY A 121 -1.41 -20.57 6.21
CA GLY A 121 -2.63 -19.83 6.53
C GLY A 121 -2.37 -18.35 6.79
N PHE A 122 -1.38 -18.04 7.61
CA PHE A 122 -0.96 -16.67 7.93
C PHE A 122 -0.51 -15.91 6.68
N VAL A 123 0.40 -16.48 5.88
CA VAL A 123 0.89 -15.86 4.65
C VAL A 123 -0.24 -15.63 3.65
N ALA A 124 -1.14 -16.58 3.49
CA ALA A 124 -2.30 -16.42 2.62
C ALA A 124 -3.24 -15.29 3.10
N ALA A 125 -3.50 -15.20 4.41
CA ALA A 125 -4.30 -14.12 4.98
C ALA A 125 -3.65 -12.75 4.77
N LYS A 126 -2.35 -12.61 5.07
CA LYS A 126 -1.60 -11.35 4.89
C LYS A 126 -1.49 -10.92 3.43
N ARG A 127 -1.37 -11.87 2.51
CA ARG A 127 -1.43 -11.56 1.08
C ARG A 127 -2.78 -10.97 0.68
N ARG A 128 -3.90 -11.56 1.14
CA ARG A 128 -5.24 -11.02 0.87
C ARG A 128 -5.43 -9.63 1.45
N GLU A 129 -4.95 -9.38 2.68
CA GLU A 129 -4.99 -8.06 3.32
C GLU A 129 -4.22 -7.02 2.49
N ALA A 130 -3.02 -7.36 2.04
CA ALA A 130 -2.18 -6.49 1.21
C ALA A 130 -2.83 -6.20 -0.15
N ASP A 131 -3.36 -7.22 -0.83
CA ASP A 131 -4.06 -7.08 -2.10
C ASP A 131 -5.31 -6.20 -1.96
N ALA A 132 -6.10 -6.39 -0.91
CA ALA A 132 -7.28 -5.58 -0.62
C ALA A 132 -6.94 -4.12 -0.28
N LEU A 133 -5.84 -3.88 0.43
CA LEU A 133 -5.36 -2.52 0.69
C LEU A 133 -4.90 -1.84 -0.60
N LYS A 134 -4.13 -2.54 -1.44
CA LYS A 134 -3.68 -2.03 -2.73
C LYS A 134 -4.86 -1.65 -3.62
N GLN A 135 -5.85 -2.53 -3.77
CA GLN A 135 -7.05 -2.26 -4.58
C GLN A 135 -7.82 -1.02 -4.08
N ARG A 136 -8.00 -0.89 -2.76
CA ARG A 136 -8.66 0.30 -2.17
C ARG A 136 -7.88 1.58 -2.43
N ASN A 137 -6.56 1.53 -2.30
CA ASN A 137 -5.70 2.69 -2.55
C ASN A 137 -5.72 3.08 -4.03
N ASP A 138 -5.59 2.12 -4.95
CA ASP A 138 -5.65 2.35 -6.39
C ASP A 138 -6.99 2.98 -6.80
N ALA A 139 -8.10 2.47 -6.26
CA ALA A 139 -9.43 3.05 -6.45
C ALA A 139 -9.51 4.49 -5.93
N ARG A 140 -9.01 4.75 -4.72
CA ARG A 140 -9.03 6.10 -4.13
C ARG A 140 -8.15 7.07 -4.92
N VAL A 141 -6.98 6.65 -5.38
CA VAL A 141 -6.09 7.45 -6.23
C VAL A 141 -6.79 7.79 -7.55
N SER A 142 -7.48 6.84 -8.16
CA SER A 142 -8.27 7.08 -9.38
C SER A 142 -9.37 8.13 -9.13
N THR A 143 -10.12 8.01 -8.03
CA THR A 143 -11.15 8.99 -7.67
C THR A 143 -10.57 10.39 -7.46
N ILE A 144 -9.45 10.51 -6.72
CA ILE A 144 -8.80 11.80 -6.48
C ILE A 144 -8.34 12.45 -7.79
N ARG A 145 -7.84 11.67 -8.75
CA ARG A 145 -7.46 12.18 -10.07
C ARG A 145 -8.67 12.75 -10.82
N GLN A 146 -9.78 12.02 -10.83
CA GLN A 146 -11.03 12.47 -11.47
C GLN A 146 -11.58 13.75 -10.82
N GLU A 147 -11.57 13.82 -9.48
CA GLU A 147 -11.97 15.02 -8.73
C GLU A 147 -11.07 16.21 -9.09
N THR A 148 -9.75 15.99 -9.19
CA THR A 148 -8.77 17.02 -9.56
C THR A 148 -9.02 17.54 -10.98
N ASP A 149 -9.18 16.63 -11.95
CA ASP A 149 -9.42 17.00 -13.36
C ASP A 149 -10.72 17.79 -13.52
N ALA A 150 -11.78 17.39 -12.81
CA ALA A 150 -13.05 18.10 -12.79
C ALA A 150 -12.90 19.52 -12.21
N PHE A 151 -12.23 19.65 -11.07
CA PHE A 151 -12.00 20.93 -10.42
C PHE A 151 -11.15 21.88 -11.28
N VAL A 152 -10.06 21.38 -11.87
CA VAL A 152 -9.22 22.15 -12.79
C VAL A 152 -10.04 22.61 -14.00
N GLY A 153 -10.86 21.72 -14.56
CA GLY A 153 -11.76 22.06 -15.66
C GLY A 153 -12.78 23.15 -15.29
N GLU A 154 -13.37 23.09 -14.10
CA GLU A 154 -14.27 24.13 -13.58
C GLU A 154 -13.55 25.48 -13.45
N LYS A 155 -12.39 25.50 -12.78
CA LYS A 155 -11.63 26.73 -12.55
C LYS A 155 -11.12 27.37 -13.84
N ASN A 156 -10.72 26.56 -14.82
CA ASN A 156 -10.33 27.09 -16.13
C ASN A 156 -11.51 27.78 -16.85
N ARG A 157 -12.72 27.22 -16.79
CA ARG A 157 -13.92 27.87 -17.35
C ARG A 157 -14.27 29.18 -16.65
N GLU A 158 -14.09 29.22 -15.33
CA GLU A 158 -14.27 30.44 -14.54
C GLU A 158 -13.26 31.52 -14.97
N ILE A 159 -11.97 31.16 -15.09
CA ILE A 159 -10.91 32.05 -15.58
C ILE A 159 -11.23 32.58 -16.98
N GLU A 160 -11.65 31.72 -17.91
CA GLU A 160 -12.02 32.13 -19.28
C GLU A 160 -13.22 33.08 -19.30
N THR A 161 -14.18 32.87 -18.40
CA THR A 161 -15.34 33.76 -18.28
C THR A 161 -14.94 35.14 -17.76
N LEU A 162 -14.08 35.18 -16.73
CA LEU A 162 -13.55 36.43 -16.18
C LEU A 162 -12.69 37.19 -17.20
N ARG A 163 -11.84 36.48 -17.94
CA ARG A 163 -11.04 37.08 -19.02
C ARG A 163 -11.92 37.72 -20.09
N ARG A 164 -12.92 36.99 -20.60
CA ARG A 164 -13.87 37.51 -21.59
C ARG A 164 -14.63 38.73 -21.08
N ALA A 165 -15.04 38.74 -19.82
CA ALA A 165 -15.70 39.89 -19.22
C ALA A 165 -14.76 41.11 -19.14
N SER A 166 -13.50 40.91 -18.76
CA SER A 166 -12.48 41.96 -18.71
C SER A 166 -12.16 42.54 -20.09
N ASP A 167 -11.98 41.68 -21.09
CA ASP A 167 -11.71 42.07 -22.48
C ASP A 167 -12.91 42.82 -23.09
N GLY A 168 -14.12 42.35 -22.81
CA GLY A 168 -15.36 43.00 -23.21
C GLY A 168 -15.51 44.39 -22.60
N ALA A 169 -15.26 44.53 -21.30
CA ALA A 169 -15.32 45.82 -20.60
C ALA A 169 -14.27 46.80 -21.15
N SER A 170 -13.04 46.34 -21.37
CA SER A 170 -11.95 47.16 -21.92
C SER A 170 -12.26 47.66 -23.34
N SER A 171 -12.84 46.78 -24.16
CA SER A 171 -13.28 47.12 -25.53
C SER A 171 -14.42 48.13 -25.52
N ALA A 172 -15.44 47.92 -24.66
CA ALA A 172 -16.57 48.83 -24.52
C ALA A 172 -16.13 50.22 -24.03
N PHE A 173 -15.20 50.28 -23.07
CA PHE A 173 -14.64 51.53 -22.57
C PHE A 173 -13.86 52.27 -23.67
N SER A 174 -13.04 51.57 -24.44
CA SER A 174 -12.31 52.17 -25.58
C SER A 174 -13.25 52.77 -26.63
N GLN A 175 -14.36 52.07 -26.93
CA GLN A 175 -15.39 52.59 -27.84
C GLN A 175 -16.13 53.80 -27.24
N LEU A 176 -16.40 53.80 -25.94
CA LEU A 176 -16.99 54.96 -25.25
C LEU A 176 -16.06 56.18 -25.34
N GLN A 177 -14.76 56.00 -25.11
CA GLN A 177 -13.76 57.07 -25.22
C GLN A 177 -13.68 57.66 -26.63
N LEU A 178 -13.78 56.81 -27.65
CA LEU A 178 -13.84 57.29 -29.04
C LEU A 178 -15.10 58.13 -29.29
N ARG A 179 -16.28 57.64 -28.90
CA ARG A 179 -17.55 58.36 -29.05
C ARG A 179 -17.57 59.67 -28.26
N LYS A 180 -17.04 59.68 -27.03
CA LYS A 180 -16.89 60.88 -26.20
C LYS A 180 -16.08 61.96 -26.91
N ARG A 181 -14.97 61.58 -27.56
CA ARG A 181 -14.12 62.53 -28.31
C ARG A 181 -14.82 63.07 -29.55
N GLN A 182 -15.50 62.21 -30.32
CA GLN A 182 -16.27 62.63 -31.49
C GLN A 182 -17.38 63.61 -31.10
N GLU A 183 -18.11 63.32 -30.02
CA GLU A 183 -19.17 64.21 -29.52
C GLU A 183 -18.60 65.52 -28.99
N ALA A 184 -17.49 65.49 -28.24
CA ALA A 184 -16.82 66.71 -27.78
C ALA A 184 -16.39 67.60 -28.97
N GLN A 185 -15.91 67.00 -30.06
CA GLN A 185 -15.54 67.74 -31.27
C GLN A 185 -16.75 68.37 -31.96
N ARG A 186 -17.84 67.62 -32.12
CA ARG A 186 -19.12 68.13 -32.63
C ARG A 186 -19.64 69.30 -31.77
N LEU A 187 -19.66 69.14 -30.45
CA LEU A 187 -20.12 70.18 -29.53
C LEU A 187 -19.26 71.44 -29.62
N ARG A 188 -17.93 71.29 -29.69
CA ARG A 188 -17.02 72.41 -29.92
C ARG A 188 -17.35 73.14 -31.22
N GLU A 189 -17.49 72.41 -32.31
CA GLU A 189 -17.75 72.98 -33.64
C GLU A 189 -19.03 73.82 -33.62
N VAL A 190 -20.11 73.28 -33.05
CA VAL A 190 -21.37 74.01 -32.86
C VAL A 190 -21.17 75.27 -32.01
N LEU A 191 -20.45 75.17 -30.89
CA LEU A 191 -20.21 76.30 -29.99
C LEU A 191 -19.31 77.39 -30.62
N SER A 192 -18.42 77.03 -31.55
CA SER A 192 -17.54 77.99 -32.22
C SER A 192 -18.29 79.06 -33.02
N HIS A 193 -19.54 78.78 -33.42
CA HIS A 193 -20.41 79.76 -34.06
C HIS A 193 -20.93 80.84 -33.11
N PHE A 194 -20.94 80.58 -31.80
CA PHE A 194 -21.52 81.46 -30.78
C PHE A 194 -20.47 82.08 -29.86
N VAL A 195 -19.32 81.42 -29.68
CA VAL A 195 -18.27 81.82 -28.74
C VAL A 195 -16.90 81.65 -29.40
N GLY A 196 -16.01 82.65 -29.28
CA GLY A 196 -14.65 82.55 -29.80
C GLY A 196 -13.83 81.44 -29.12
N ASP A 197 -12.83 80.90 -29.82
CA ASP A 197 -12.09 79.69 -29.41
C ASP A 197 -11.51 79.71 -27.99
N ALA A 198 -11.04 80.88 -27.53
CA ALA A 198 -10.47 81.06 -26.20
C ALA A 198 -11.51 80.98 -25.05
N ALA A 199 -12.78 81.16 -25.36
CA ALA A 199 -13.89 81.12 -24.39
C ALA A 199 -14.74 79.83 -24.52
N ASN A 200 -14.35 78.89 -25.39
CA ASN A 200 -15.07 77.61 -25.54
C ASN A 200 -14.76 76.66 -24.35
N PRO A 201 -15.78 76.19 -23.60
CA PRO A 201 -15.57 75.38 -22.40
C PRO A 201 -15.16 73.92 -22.68
N ILE A 202 -15.31 73.44 -23.92
CA ILE A 202 -14.89 72.07 -24.27
C ILE A 202 -13.37 72.06 -24.49
N PRO A 203 -12.57 71.08 -24.02
CA PRO A 203 -11.11 71.06 -24.18
C PRO A 203 -10.62 70.71 -25.59
N ALA A 204 -9.55 71.34 -26.09
CA ALA A 204 -9.07 71.21 -27.49
C ALA A 204 -8.31 69.91 -27.79
N GLY A 205 -7.98 69.14 -26.74
CA GLY A 205 -7.29 67.87 -26.81
C GLY A 205 -7.48 67.06 -25.53
N ALA A 206 -7.20 65.76 -25.61
CA ALA A 206 -7.52 64.73 -24.62
C ALA A 206 -6.88 64.97 -23.23
N SER A 207 -7.56 65.71 -22.36
CA SER A 207 -7.33 65.64 -20.91
C SER A 207 -8.23 64.54 -20.33
N ASP A 208 -7.98 63.29 -20.71
CA ASP A 208 -8.49 62.15 -19.94
C ASP A 208 -7.30 61.65 -19.12
N SER A 209 -7.32 62.01 -17.83
CA SER A 209 -6.38 61.53 -16.82
C SER A 209 -6.26 60.01 -16.93
N ALA A 210 -5.06 59.54 -17.24
CA ALA A 210 -4.73 58.12 -17.28
C ALA A 210 -5.17 57.43 -15.97
N PRO A 211 -5.72 56.20 -16.02
CA PRO A 211 -5.95 55.44 -14.80
C PRO A 211 -4.60 55.20 -14.15
N ARG A 212 -4.43 55.66 -12.91
CA ARG A 212 -3.32 55.24 -12.05
C ARG A 212 -3.49 53.73 -11.85
N ASN A 213 -2.72 52.93 -12.59
CA ASN A 213 -2.55 51.52 -12.27
C ASN A 213 -1.83 51.46 -10.92
N ASP A 214 -2.59 51.43 -9.85
CA ASP A 214 -2.12 50.96 -8.56
C ASP A 214 -1.92 49.44 -8.71
N THR A 215 -0.74 49.05 -9.19
CA THR A 215 -0.23 47.70 -9.05
C THR A 215 0.06 47.48 -7.57
N GLY A 216 -1.02 47.27 -6.80
CA GLY A 216 -0.98 46.73 -5.46
C GLY A 216 -0.35 45.35 -5.53
N GLY A 217 0.92 45.28 -5.12
CA GLY A 217 1.71 44.06 -5.10
C GLY A 217 1.00 42.97 -4.30
N ARG A 218 1.03 41.75 -4.83
CA ARG A 218 0.94 40.55 -3.99
C ARG A 218 2.27 40.42 -3.25
N PRO A 219 2.33 40.50 -1.91
CA PRO A 219 3.40 39.85 -1.19
C PRO A 219 3.07 38.36 -1.15
N GLY A 220 3.86 37.56 -1.85
CA GLY A 220 3.85 36.11 -1.75
C GLY A 220 5.27 35.65 -1.40
N GLN A 221 5.55 35.57 -0.10
CA GLN A 221 6.33 34.48 0.46
C GLN A 221 5.34 33.43 0.98
#